data_AF-A0A2P8K6G9-F1
#
_entry.id   AF-A0A2P8K6G9-F1
#
_cell.length_a   1.000
_cell.length_b   1.000
_cell.length_c   1.000
_cell.angle_alpha   90.00
_cell.angle_beta   90.00
_cell.angle_gamma   90.00
#
_symmetry.space_group_name_H-M   'P 1'
#
loop_
_entity.id
_entity.type
_entity.pdbx_description
1 polymer ?
#
loop_
_entity_poly.entity_id
_entity_poly.type
_entity_poly.pdbx_seq_one_letter_code
_entity_poly.pdbx_strand_id
1 'polypeptide(L)'
;AMVCTRSKPKCELCPLSNGCVAYANHSWAEYPGKKPKQTLPERTGYFLLMQHGDEVFLSQRPPVGLWGGLFCFPQFADEAELREWLAQRQIKADNLTQLTAFRHTFSHFHLDIVPMWLTVHSCGACMD
;
A
#
# COMPACT_ATOMS: atom_id res chain seq x y z
N ALA A 1 18.43 16.09 -6.47
CA ALA A 1 19.78 16.59 -6.13
C ALA A 1 20.78 16.13 -7.18
N MET A 2 21.66 17.02 -7.67
CA MET A 2 22.48 16.79 -8.88
C MET A 2 23.99 16.61 -8.63
N VAL A 3 24.48 16.98 -7.44
CA VAL A 3 25.92 17.06 -7.13
C VAL A 3 26.30 16.13 -5.98
N CYS A 4 25.82 16.39 -4.76
CA CYS A 4 26.01 15.50 -3.61
C CYS A 4 24.97 14.37 -3.65
N THR A 5 25.19 13.40 -4.53
CA THR A 5 24.31 12.25 -4.73
C THR A 5 24.68 11.10 -3.79
N ARG A 6 23.71 10.23 -3.49
CA ARG A 6 23.89 9.04 -2.65
C ARG A 6 25.02 8.12 -3.15
N SER A 7 25.18 8.04 -4.48
CA SER A 7 26.19 7.23 -5.12
C SER A 7 26.97 8.11 -6.09
N LYS A 8 28.30 8.01 -6.02
CA LYS A 8 29.25 8.73 -6.90
C LYS A 8 28.98 10.25 -6.94
N PRO A 9 29.12 10.96 -5.81
CA PRO A 9 28.95 12.40 -5.78
C PRO A 9 29.97 13.11 -6.67
N LYS A 10 29.58 14.20 -7.32
CA LYS A 10 30.46 15.02 -8.16
C LYS A 10 31.19 16.04 -7.29
N CYS A 11 32.00 15.58 -6.35
CA CYS A 11 32.61 16.45 -5.34
C CYS A 11 33.50 17.56 -5.94
N GLU A 12 34.19 17.28 -7.05
CA GLU A 12 34.98 18.27 -7.81
C GLU A 12 34.15 19.45 -8.33
N LEU A 13 32.86 19.23 -8.60
CA LEU A 13 31.93 20.25 -9.06
C LEU A 13 31.15 20.89 -7.90
N CYS A 14 31.38 20.43 -6.66
CA CYS A 14 30.65 20.91 -5.51
C CYS A 14 31.19 22.28 -5.07
N PRO A 15 30.38 23.34 -5.08
CA PRO A 15 30.83 24.67 -4.62
C PRO A 15 31.17 24.70 -3.12
N LEU A 16 30.81 23.65 -2.39
CA LEU A 16 31.09 23.49 -0.96
C LEU A 16 32.28 22.55 -0.69
N SER A 17 33.00 22.08 -1.72
CA SER A 17 34.07 21.09 -1.59
C SER A 17 35.15 21.51 -0.59
N ASN A 18 35.53 22.80 -0.60
CA ASN A 18 36.56 23.37 0.27
C ASN A 18 36.24 23.24 1.78
N GLY A 19 34.96 23.19 2.15
CA GLY A 19 34.52 23.01 3.54
C GLY A 19 34.02 21.60 3.86
N CYS A 20 34.06 20.68 2.90
CA CYS A 20 33.45 19.37 3.02
C CYS A 20 34.43 18.34 3.60
N VAL A 21 34.29 18.02 4.89
CA VAL A 21 35.10 17.02 5.60
C VAL A 21 35.05 15.64 4.91
N ALA A 22 33.87 15.23 4.42
CA ALA A 22 33.69 13.95 3.75
C ALA A 22 34.40 13.88 2.38
N TYR A 23 34.58 15.02 1.71
CA TYR A 23 35.37 15.08 0.48
C TYR A 23 36.87 15.09 0.79
N ALA A 24 37.31 15.91 1.75
CA ALA A 24 38.71 15.96 2.19
C ALA A 24 39.25 14.59 2.65
N ASN A 25 38.39 13.77 3.27
CA ASN A 25 38.75 12.44 3.75
C ASN A 25 38.39 11.30 2.78
N HIS A 26 37.88 11.62 1.58
CA HIS A 26 37.37 10.63 0.62
C HIS A 26 36.33 9.63 1.21
N SER A 27 35.63 10.02 2.28
CA SER A 27 34.75 9.17 3.08
C SER A 27 33.26 9.42 2.84
N TRP A 28 32.89 10.12 1.77
CA TRP A 28 31.49 10.41 1.42
C TRP A 28 30.58 9.17 1.39
N ALA A 29 31.12 7.98 1.10
CA ALA A 29 30.38 6.72 1.09
C ALA A 29 29.89 6.28 2.49
N GLU A 30 30.49 6.83 3.55
CA GLU A 30 30.15 6.53 4.95
C GLU A 30 29.00 7.40 5.46
N TYR A 31 28.65 8.48 4.75
CA TYR A 31 27.61 9.44 5.16
C TYR A 31 26.29 9.24 4.39
N PRO A 32 25.13 9.49 5.02
CA PRO A 32 24.89 9.95 6.40
C PRO A 32 24.94 8.84 7.47
N GLY A 33 25.73 7.78 7.28
CA GLY A 33 25.73 6.61 8.16
C GLY A 33 24.58 5.66 7.86
N LYS A 34 24.72 4.39 8.24
CA LYS A 34 23.63 3.42 8.13
C LYS A 34 22.56 3.78 9.15
N LYS A 35 21.33 4.03 8.67
CA LYS A 35 20.18 4.05 9.57
C LYS A 35 20.02 2.67 10.22
N PRO A 36 19.74 2.60 11.54
CA PRO A 36 19.36 1.35 12.18
C PRO A 36 18.21 0.68 11.41
N LYS A 37 18.26 -0.65 11.29
CA LYS A 37 17.15 -1.40 10.70
C LYS A 37 15.94 -1.28 11.63
N GLN A 38 14.85 -0.76 11.11
CA GLN A 38 13.56 -0.77 11.79
C GLN A 38 12.74 -1.93 11.21
N THR A 39 12.19 -2.77 12.09
CA THR A 39 11.17 -3.74 11.70
C THR A 39 9.87 -2.99 11.48
N LEU A 40 9.35 -3.03 10.26
CA LEU A 40 8.06 -2.43 9.95
C LEU A 40 6.93 -3.36 10.43
N PRO A 41 5.89 -2.85 11.09
CA PRO A 41 4.70 -3.64 11.42
C PRO A 41 4.09 -4.27 10.17
N GLU A 42 3.56 -5.48 10.31
CA GLU A 42 2.84 -6.17 9.24
C GLU A 42 1.35 -6.18 9.56
N ARG A 43 0.52 -5.93 8.54
CA ARG A 43 -0.93 -5.92 8.63
C ARG A 43 -1.49 -6.74 7.48
N THR A 44 -2.56 -7.49 7.73
CA THR A 44 -3.30 -8.18 6.67
C THR A 44 -4.57 -7.40 6.37
N GLY A 45 -4.97 -7.35 5.10
CA GLY A 45 -6.26 -6.82 4.69
C GLY A 45 -6.88 -7.68 3.60
N TYR A 46 -8.14 -8.04 3.80
CA TYR A 46 -8.95 -8.76 2.81
C TYR A 46 -9.71 -7.73 1.98
N PHE A 47 -9.44 -7.67 0.68
CA PHE A 47 -10.02 -6.69 -0.24
C PHE A 47 -11.08 -7.38 -1.09
N LEU A 48 -12.33 -6.95 -0.99
CA LEU A 48 -13.45 -7.54 -1.71
C LEU A 48 -13.61 -6.88 -3.09
N LEU A 49 -13.35 -7.64 -4.15
CA LEU A 49 -13.59 -7.26 -5.53
C LEU A 49 -14.97 -7.80 -5.94
N MET A 50 -16.02 -6.99 -5.78
CA MET A 50 -17.33 -7.34 -6.34
C MET A 50 -17.42 -6.86 -7.79
N GLN A 51 -17.69 -7.79 -8.70
CA GLN A 51 -17.79 -7.53 -10.14
C GLN A 51 -19.20 -7.82 -10.65
N HIS A 52 -19.75 -6.89 -11.44
CA HIS A 52 -21.00 -7.06 -12.18
C HIS A 52 -20.75 -6.75 -13.66
N GLY A 53 -20.73 -7.78 -14.51
CA GLY A 53 -20.31 -7.62 -15.90
C GLY A 53 -18.88 -7.07 -15.99
N ASP A 54 -18.73 -5.92 -16.64
CA ASP A 54 -17.44 -5.22 -16.79
C ASP A 54 -17.19 -4.15 -15.71
N GLU A 55 -18.10 -4.02 -14.74
CA GLU A 55 -18.02 -3.02 -13.67
C GLU A 55 -17.54 -3.64 -12.36
N VAL A 56 -16.87 -2.83 -11.54
CA VAL A 56 -16.40 -3.22 -10.20
C VAL A 56 -16.87 -2.22 -9.15
N PHE A 57 -17.20 -2.73 -7.97
CA PHE A 57 -17.60 -1.90 -6.84
C PHE A 57 -16.39 -1.32 -6.12
N LEU A 58 -16.38 0.00 -5.95
CA LEU A 58 -15.43 0.73 -5.13
C LEU A 58 -16.19 1.60 -4.13
N SER A 59 -15.64 1.75 -2.93
CA SER A 59 -16.14 2.69 -1.93
C SER A 59 -15.09 3.77 -1.65
N GLN A 60 -15.56 4.99 -1.41
CA GLN A 60 -14.68 6.07 -1.00
C GLN A 60 -14.29 5.89 0.47
N ARG A 61 -12.99 5.91 0.75
CA ARG A 61 -12.47 5.79 2.12
C ARG A 61 -12.71 7.09 2.89
N PRO A 62 -12.83 7.03 4.24
CA PRO A 62 -12.85 8.22 5.08
C PRO A 62 -11.68 9.17 4.75
N PRO A 63 -11.82 10.49 4.96
CA PRO A 63 -10.79 11.47 4.57
C PRO A 63 -9.47 11.33 5.35
N VAL A 64 -9.49 10.60 6.48
CA VAL A 64 -8.33 10.41 7.35
C VAL A 64 -7.92 8.94 7.38
N GLY A 65 -6.61 8.70 7.42
CA GLY A 65 -6.03 7.37 7.54
C GLY A 65 -5.37 6.89 6.25
N LEU A 66 -5.27 5.57 6.10
CA LEU A 66 -4.69 4.96 4.91
C LEU A 66 -5.53 5.32 3.68
N TRP A 67 -4.90 5.98 2.70
CA TRP A 67 -5.53 6.39 1.43
C TRP A 67 -6.78 7.26 1.63
N GLY A 68 -6.70 8.21 2.56
CA GLY A 68 -7.83 9.06 2.91
C GLY A 68 -8.46 9.75 1.70
N GLY A 69 -9.78 9.59 1.53
CA GLY A 69 -10.56 10.18 0.43
C GLY A 69 -10.43 9.50 -0.94
N LEU A 70 -9.60 8.46 -1.08
CA LEU A 70 -9.49 7.69 -2.32
C LEU A 70 -10.57 6.62 -2.43
N PHE A 71 -10.94 6.27 -3.66
CA PHE A 71 -11.77 5.10 -3.95
C PHE A 71 -10.93 3.83 -3.84
N CYS A 72 -11.43 2.84 -3.11
CA CYS A 72 -10.78 1.55 -2.90
C CYS A 72 -11.82 0.43 -2.87
N PHE A 73 -11.38 -0.81 -3.04
CA PHE A 73 -12.23 -1.95 -2.72
C PHE A 73 -12.54 -1.97 -1.21
N PRO A 74 -13.73 -2.42 -0.81
CA PRO A 74 -14.03 -2.69 0.59
C PRO A 74 -12.95 -3.57 1.21
N GLN A 75 -12.47 -3.18 2.39
CA GLN A 75 -11.36 -3.82 3.09
C GLN A 75 -11.82 -4.31 4.46
N PHE A 76 -11.42 -5.52 4.82
CA PHE A 76 -11.76 -6.19 6.07
C PHE A 76 -10.49 -6.71 6.77
N ALA A 77 -10.57 -6.92 8.07
CA ALA A 77 -9.46 -7.46 8.87
C ALA A 77 -9.23 -8.96 8.57
N ASP A 78 -10.31 -9.69 8.34
CA ASP A 78 -10.29 -11.12 8.01
C ASP A 78 -11.44 -11.51 7.04
N GLU A 79 -11.41 -12.76 6.58
CA GLU A 79 -12.46 -13.29 5.69
C GLU A 79 -13.83 -13.41 6.38
N ALA A 80 -13.86 -13.60 7.71
CA ALA A 80 -15.12 -13.76 8.44
C ALA A 80 -15.90 -12.43 8.48
N GLU A 81 -15.21 -11.32 8.77
CA GLU A 81 -15.79 -9.97 8.74
C GLU A 81 -16.31 -9.62 7.33
N LEU A 82 -15.56 -9.98 6.28
CA LEU A 82 -15.99 -9.81 4.89
C LEU A 82 -17.29 -10.58 4.60
N ARG A 83 -17.36 -11.85 5.00
CA ARG A 83 -18.54 -12.71 4.78
C ARG A 83 -19.75 -12.21 5.55
N GLU A 84 -19.56 -11.74 6.77
CA GLU A 84 -20.62 -11.11 7.58
C GLU A 84 -21.16 -9.85 6.88
N TRP A 85 -20.27 -9.00 6.36
CA TRP A 85 -20.66 -7.79 5.62
C TRP A 85 -21.51 -8.09 4.37
N LEU A 86 -21.18 -9.18 3.65
CA LEU A 86 -21.97 -9.69 2.52
C LEU A 86 -23.34 -10.22 2.98
N ALA A 87 -23.36 -11.00 4.06
CA ALA A 87 -24.58 -11.60 4.61
C ALA A 87 -25.60 -10.53 5.06
N GLN A 88 -25.13 -9.47 5.73
CA GLN A 88 -25.96 -8.33 6.14
C GLN A 88 -26.63 -7.62 4.96
N ARG A 89 -26.05 -7.72 3.76
CA ARG A 89 -26.57 -7.14 2.51
C ARG A 89 -27.31 -8.15 1.65
N GLN A 90 -27.53 -9.36 2.16
CA GLN A 90 -28.18 -10.45 1.45
C GLN A 90 -27.47 -10.81 0.12
N ILE A 91 -26.16 -10.55 0.04
CA ILE A 91 -25.33 -10.90 -1.11
C ILE A 91 -24.80 -12.32 -0.89
N LYS A 92 -25.14 -13.23 -1.80
CA LYS A 92 -24.62 -14.61 -1.75
C LYS A 92 -23.14 -14.65 -2.10
N ALA A 93 -22.36 -15.40 -1.31
CA ALA A 93 -20.92 -15.54 -1.46
C ALA A 93 -20.50 -16.90 -2.07
N ASP A 94 -21.41 -17.55 -2.81
CA ASP A 94 -21.28 -18.94 -3.27
C ASP A 94 -20.09 -19.12 -4.24
N ASN A 95 -19.74 -18.08 -4.98
CA ASN A 95 -18.63 -18.00 -5.93
C ASN A 95 -17.51 -17.05 -5.48
N LEU A 96 -17.40 -16.79 -4.17
CA LEU A 96 -16.29 -16.02 -3.61
C LEU A 96 -14.99 -16.82 -3.76
N THR A 97 -13.99 -16.23 -4.43
CA THR A 97 -12.70 -16.88 -4.71
C THR A 97 -11.54 -15.99 -4.29
N GLN A 98 -10.55 -16.56 -3.62
CA GLN A 98 -9.33 -15.83 -3.29
C GLN A 98 -8.40 -15.77 -4.52
N LEU A 99 -7.91 -14.57 -4.84
CA LEU A 99 -6.87 -14.36 -5.85
C LEU A 99 -5.47 -14.40 -5.23
N THR A 100 -4.43 -14.27 -6.05
CA THR A 100 -3.05 -14.25 -5.57
C THR A 100 -2.81 -13.10 -4.58
N ALA A 101 -2.50 -13.45 -3.33
CA ALA A 101 -2.13 -12.48 -2.30
C ALA A 101 -0.74 -11.87 -2.59
N PHE A 102 -0.55 -10.61 -2.19
CA PHE A 102 0.70 -9.90 -2.40
C PHE A 102 0.95 -8.85 -1.31
N ARG A 103 2.21 -8.46 -1.13
CA ARG A 103 2.62 -7.46 -0.14
C ARG A 103 2.78 -6.09 -0.78
N HIS A 104 2.16 -5.08 -0.20
CA HIS A 104 2.43 -3.67 -0.48
C HIS A 104 3.23 -3.04 0.67
N THR A 105 4.33 -2.35 0.35
CA THR A 105 5.21 -1.74 1.35
C THR A 105 5.00 -0.24 1.41
N PHE A 106 4.52 0.24 2.56
CA PHE A 106 4.53 1.67 2.90
C PHE A 106 5.80 2.02 3.68
N SER A 107 6.12 3.30 3.76
CA SER A 107 7.27 3.79 4.55
C SER A 107 7.21 3.40 6.03
N HIS A 108 6.02 3.08 6.56
CA HIS A 108 5.79 2.87 8.00
C HIS A 108 5.23 1.48 8.36
N PHE A 109 4.79 0.67 7.40
CA PHE A 109 4.26 -0.68 7.63
C PHE A 109 4.18 -1.48 6.31
N HIS A 110 4.07 -2.80 6.41
CA HIS A 110 3.71 -3.67 5.29
C HIS A 110 2.23 -4.05 5.36
N LEU A 111 1.56 -4.03 4.21
CA LEU A 111 0.20 -4.52 4.06
C LEU A 111 0.21 -5.78 3.18
N ASP A 112 -0.13 -6.91 3.77
CA ASP A 112 -0.41 -8.15 3.05
C ASP A 112 -1.86 -8.11 2.57
N ILE A 113 -2.03 -7.99 1.27
CA ILE A 113 -3.32 -7.84 0.60
C ILE A 113 -3.77 -9.21 0.14
N VAL A 114 -4.95 -9.61 0.59
CA VAL A 114 -5.65 -10.83 0.18
C VAL A 114 -6.87 -10.43 -0.65
N PRO A 115 -6.80 -10.47 -2.00
CA PRO A 115 -7.93 -10.10 -2.83
C PRO A 115 -8.95 -11.23 -2.87
N MET A 116 -10.21 -10.90 -2.63
CA MET A 116 -11.35 -11.81 -2.61
C MET A 116 -12.32 -11.40 -3.71
N TRP A 117 -12.42 -12.18 -4.77
CA TRP A 117 -13.22 -11.88 -5.94
C TRP A 117 -14.60 -12.54 -5.88
N LEU A 118 -15.63 -11.75 -6.15
CA LEU A 118 -17.02 -12.18 -6.16
C LEU A 118 -17.71 -11.65 -7.42
N THR A 119 -18.24 -12.55 -8.26
CA THR A 119 -19.14 -12.12 -9.35
C THR A 119 -20.57 -12.04 -8.83
N VAL A 120 -21.21 -10.89 -8.99
CA VAL A 120 -22.61 -10.67 -8.59
C VAL A 120 -23.50 -10.61 -9.84
N HIS A 121 -24.58 -11.39 -9.86
CA HIS A 121 -25.47 -11.52 -11.03
C HIS A 121 -26.82 -10.80 -10.87
N SER A 122 -27.12 -10.31 -9.67
CA SER A 122 -28.33 -9.53 -9.38
C SER A 122 -28.04 -8.63 -8.18
N CYS A 123 -27.93 -7.32 -8.40
CA CYS A 123 -28.02 -6.35 -7.31
C CYS A 123 -29.52 -6.18 -6.99
N GLY A 124 -30.06 -7.03 -6.12
CA GLY A 124 -31.37 -6.77 -5.54
C GLY A 124 -31.25 -5.52 -4.67
N ALA A 125 -31.67 -4.37 -5.21
CA ALA A 125 -31.91 -3.09 -4.54
C ALA A 125 -31.18 -2.89 -3.20
N CYS A 126 -29.94 -2.39 -3.24
CA CYS A 126 -29.25 -1.89 -2.05
C CYS A 126 -28.25 -0.77 -2.40
N MET A 127 -28.74 0.24 -3.13
CA MET A 127 -28.07 1.54 -3.31
C MET A 127 -28.83 2.69 -2.63
N ASP A 128 -29.40 2.44 -1.46
CA ASP A 128 -29.81 3.53 -0.54
C ASP A 128 -28.73 3.73 0.54
#